data_AF-A0A163DQ08-F1
#
_entry.id   AF-A0A163DQ08-F1
#
_cell.length_a   1.000
_cell.length_b   1.000
_cell.length_c   1.000
_cell.angle_alpha   90.00
_cell.angle_beta   90.00
_cell.angle_gamma   90.00
#
_symmetry.space_group_name_H-M   'P 1'
#
loop_
_entity.id
_entity.type
_entity.pdbx_description
1 polymer ?
#
loop_
_entity_poly.entity_id
_entity_poly.type
_entity_poly.pdbx_seq_one_letter_code
_entity_poly.pdbx_strand_id
1 'polypeptide(L)'
;MTSSPVEAFIAKARKDPELLEQLEGCSIEQWGDQHTPLDVDLDRVVEVAQKAGFQICRADLIAAQCKQLDGFWSFEMNNSFVARRCLETLQCQVSDPAWRVRYY
;
A
#
# COMPACT_ATOMS: atom_id res chain seq x y z
N MET A 1 4.05 -18.82 3.04
CA MET A 1 4.04 -17.52 3.74
C MET A 1 2.67 -17.38 4.38
N THR A 2 2.59 -17.47 5.71
CA THR A 2 1.35 -17.24 6.45
C THR A 2 0.99 -15.77 6.34
N SER A 3 -0.12 -15.44 5.68
CA SER A 3 -0.65 -14.07 5.64
C SER A 3 -0.82 -13.52 7.06
N SER A 4 -0.53 -12.24 7.26
CA SER A 4 -0.68 -11.63 8.58
C SER A 4 -2.14 -11.71 9.06
N PRO A 5 -2.42 -11.74 10.37
CA PRO A 5 -3.79 -11.76 10.89
C PRO A 5 -4.65 -10.61 10.33
N VAL A 6 -4.03 -9.44 10.13
CA VAL A 6 -4.64 -8.25 9.53
C VAL A 6 -5.00 -8.49 8.05
N GLU A 7 -4.08 -9.03 7.26
CA GLU A 7 -4.35 -9.40 5.86
C GLU A 7 -5.47 -10.44 5.74
N ALA A 8 -5.48 -11.44 6.63
CA ALA A 8 -6.53 -12.46 6.66
C ALA A 8 -7.90 -11.88 7.03
N PHE A 9 -7.95 -10.94 7.98
CA PHE A 9 -9.17 -10.23 8.34
C PHE A 9 -9.68 -9.36 7.19
N ILE A 10 -8.83 -8.56 6.54
CA ILE A 10 -9.22 -7.72 5.40
C ILE A 10 -9.74 -8.59 4.24
N ALA A 11 -9.06 -9.70 3.94
CA ALA A 11 -9.48 -10.62 2.90
C ALA A 11 -10.83 -11.28 3.21
N LYS A 12 -11.14 -11.53 4.49
CA LYS A 12 -12.46 -12.02 4.92
C LYS A 12 -13.51 -10.92 4.83
N ALA A 13 -13.24 -9.75 5.39
CA ALA A 13 -14.15 -8.60 5.38
C ALA A 13 -14.58 -8.26 3.94
N ARG A 14 -13.64 -8.21 2.98
CA ARG A 14 -13.95 -7.96 1.55
C ARG A 14 -14.92 -8.97 0.91
N LYS A 15 -15.05 -10.17 1.48
CA LYS A 15 -15.92 -11.25 0.96
C LYS A 15 -17.21 -11.41 1.75
N ASP A 16 -17.30 -10.76 2.90
CA ASP A 16 -18.38 -10.90 3.87
C ASP A 16 -19.17 -9.59 3.97
N PRO A 17 -20.38 -9.52 3.37
CA PRO A 17 -21.19 -8.31 3.37
C PRO A 17 -21.54 -7.80 4.77
N GLU A 18 -21.72 -8.70 5.74
CA GLU A 18 -22.08 -8.33 7.12
C GLU A 18 -20.90 -7.66 7.86
N LEU A 19 -19.67 -8.09 7.55
CA LEU A 19 -18.47 -7.44 8.08
C LEU A 19 -18.21 -6.10 7.39
N LEU A 20 -18.46 -6.00 6.09
CA LEU A 20 -18.34 -4.74 5.35
C LEU A 20 -19.30 -3.67 5.87
N GLU A 21 -20.56 -4.03 6.14
CA GLU A 21 -21.55 -3.11 6.72
C GLU A 21 -21.11 -2.65 8.11
N GLN A 22 -20.61 -3.56 8.95
CA GLN A 22 -20.07 -3.19 10.26
C GLN A 22 -18.82 -2.30 10.19
N LEU A 23 -18.09 -2.34 9.07
CA LEU A 23 -16.90 -1.54 8.81
C LEU A 23 -17.20 -0.32 7.92
N GLU A 24 -18.47 0.05 7.75
CA GLU A 24 -18.86 1.24 6.99
C GLU A 24 -18.12 2.49 7.53
N GLY A 25 -17.43 3.20 6.64
CA GLY A 25 -16.60 4.36 7.00
C GLY A 25 -15.16 4.02 7.39
N CYS A 26 -14.77 2.74 7.46
CA CYS A 26 -13.37 2.32 7.69
C CYS A 26 -12.59 2.08 6.37
N SER A 27 -13.27 2.24 5.22
CA SER A 27 -12.74 2.09 3.86
C SER A 27 -11.88 0.84 3.65
N ILE A 28 -12.29 -0.31 4.21
CA ILE A 28 -11.56 -1.59 4.17
C ILE A 28 -11.28 -2.06 2.73
N GLU A 29 -12.15 -1.69 1.80
CA GLU A 29 -11.96 -1.92 0.37
C GLU A 29 -10.70 -1.25 -0.18
N GLN A 30 -10.25 -0.14 0.40
CA GLN A 30 -9.03 0.59 -0.01
C GLN A 30 -7.76 0.06 0.67
N TRP A 31 -7.89 -0.78 1.71
CA TRP A 31 -6.74 -1.31 2.44
C TRP A 31 -5.93 -2.28 1.57
N GLY A 32 -4.70 -1.91 1.25
CA GLY A 32 -3.78 -2.71 0.43
C GLY A 32 -3.68 -2.27 -1.03
N ASP A 33 -4.61 -1.44 -1.52
CA ASP A 33 -4.63 -0.97 -2.92
C ASP A 33 -4.16 0.49 -3.03
N GLN A 34 -2.91 0.72 -2.61
CA GLN A 34 -2.13 1.98 -2.67
C GLN A 34 -2.28 2.97 -1.51
N HIS A 35 -3.36 2.96 -0.73
CA HIS A 35 -3.44 3.83 0.45
C HIS A 35 -4.31 3.19 1.53
N THR A 36 -3.72 2.69 2.63
CA THR A 36 -4.56 2.55 3.84
C THR A 36 -4.94 3.97 4.25
N PRO A 37 -6.25 4.30 4.35
CA PRO A 37 -6.64 5.61 4.82
C PRO A 37 -6.07 5.82 6.23
N LEU A 38 -5.40 6.96 6.44
CA LEU A 38 -4.81 7.29 7.74
C LEU A 38 -5.91 7.64 8.77
N ASP A 39 -7.07 8.07 8.28
CA ASP A 39 -8.22 8.52 9.07
C ASP A 39 -9.22 7.39 9.38
N VAL A 40 -8.77 6.13 9.48
CA VAL A 40 -9.65 5.01 9.84
C VAL A 40 -9.83 4.94 11.34
N ASP A 41 -11.07 4.69 11.77
CA ASP A 41 -11.40 4.30 13.13
C ASP A 41 -10.82 2.92 13.47
N LEU A 42 -9.57 2.91 13.94
CA LEU A 42 -8.84 1.68 14.29
C LEU A 42 -9.53 0.91 15.42
N ASP A 43 -10.22 1.59 16.33
CA ASP A 43 -10.87 0.93 17.47
C ASP A 43 -12.10 0.16 16.97
N ARG A 44 -12.89 0.75 16.06
CA ARG A 44 -13.98 0.04 15.37
C ARG A 44 -13.48 -1.17 14.59
N VAL A 45 -12.36 -1.05 13.88
CA VAL A 45 -11.76 -2.17 13.13
C VAL A 45 -11.36 -3.31 14.08
N VAL A 46 -10.73 -2.99 15.21
CA VAL A 46 -10.37 -3.98 16.24
C VAL A 46 -11.60 -4.68 16.82
N GLU A 47 -12.65 -3.92 17.16
CA GLU A 47 -13.88 -4.50 17.71
C GLU A 47 -14.55 -5.48 16.74
N VAL A 48 -14.68 -5.10 15.47
CA VAL A 48 -15.28 -5.97 14.45
C VAL A 48 -14.40 -7.19 14.18
N ALA A 49 -13.07 -7.01 14.15
CA ALA A 49 -12.13 -8.11 13.99
C ALA A 49 -12.25 -9.14 15.14
N GLN A 50 -12.32 -8.67 16.39
CA GLN A 50 -12.49 -9.53 17.56
C GLN A 50 -13.83 -10.27 17.53
N LYS A 51 -14.93 -9.59 17.18
CA LYS A 51 -16.25 -10.24 16.99
C LYS A 51 -16.22 -11.29 15.89
N ALA A 52 -15.44 -11.09 14.84
CA ALA A 52 -15.25 -12.03 13.74
C ALA A 52 -14.27 -13.18 14.04
N GLY A 53 -13.71 -13.23 15.26
CA GLY A 53 -12.80 -14.29 15.74
C GLY A 53 -11.31 -14.03 15.47
N PHE A 54 -10.92 -12.81 15.08
CA PHE A 54 -9.53 -12.44 14.85
C PHE A 54 -8.92 -11.78 16.09
N GLN A 55 -7.72 -12.22 16.46
CA GLN A 55 -6.92 -11.57 17.49
C GLN A 55 -6.05 -10.50 16.85
N ILE A 56 -6.64 -9.33 16.63
CA ILE A 56 -5.96 -8.14 16.12
C ILE A 56 -6.05 -7.05 17.18
N CYS A 57 -4.96 -6.35 17.41
CA CYS A 57 -4.93 -5.16 18.25
C CYS A 57 -4.55 -3.92 17.45
N ARG A 58 -4.69 -2.75 18.08
CA ARG A 58 -4.34 -1.47 17.45
C ARG A 58 -2.89 -1.42 16.96
N ALA A 59 -1.96 -2.02 17.69
CA ALA A 59 -0.55 -2.06 17.31
C ALA A 59 -0.34 -2.84 15.99
N ASP A 60 -1.09 -3.92 15.77
CA ASP A 60 -1.01 -4.69 14.52
C ASP A 60 -1.52 -3.88 13.33
N LEU A 61 -2.61 -3.12 13.51
CA LEU A 61 -3.14 -2.24 12.47
C LEU A 61 -2.18 -1.10 12.13
N ILE A 62 -1.59 -0.46 13.14
CA ILE A 62 -0.58 0.59 12.95
C ILE A 62 0.66 0.02 12.25
N ALA A 63 1.14 -1.16 12.67
CA ALA A 63 2.27 -1.80 12.02
C ALA A 63 1.99 -2.12 10.54
N ALA A 64 0.77 -2.56 10.23
CA ALA A 64 0.34 -2.78 8.86
C ALA A 64 0.31 -1.47 8.05
N GLN A 65 -0.22 -0.37 8.62
CA GLN A 65 -0.20 0.95 8.01
C GLN A 65 1.22 1.44 7.74
N CYS A 66 2.12 1.35 8.73
CA CYS A 66 3.52 1.72 8.58
C CYS A 66 4.20 0.93 7.46
N LYS A 67 4.00 -0.40 7.41
CA LYS A 67 4.57 -1.26 6.36
C LYS A 67 4.07 -0.87 4.97
N GLN A 68 2.79 -0.50 4.84
CA GLN A 68 2.26 -0.05 3.56
C GLN A 68 2.83 1.30 3.13
N LEU A 69 2.92 2.27 4.05
CA LEU A 69 3.59 3.55 3.78
C LEU A 69 5.05 3.34 3.39
N ASP A 70 5.73 2.39 4.03
CA ASP A 70 7.11 2.00 3.71
C ASP A 70 7.26 1.52 2.26
N GLY A 71 6.36 0.63 1.84
CA GLY A 71 6.30 0.16 0.46
C GLY A 71 5.96 1.26 -0.53
N PHE A 72 5.01 2.15 -0.19
CA PHE A 72 4.59 3.26 -1.03
C PHE A 72 5.74 4.23 -1.30
N TRP A 73 6.41 4.74 -0.26
CA TRP A 73 7.50 5.71 -0.47
C TRP A 73 8.67 5.07 -1.24
N SER A 74 8.97 3.79 -0.99
CA SER A 74 10.02 3.06 -1.70
C SER A 74 9.71 2.95 -3.21
N PHE A 75 8.45 2.67 -3.55
CA PHE A 75 7.99 2.62 -4.93
C PHE A 75 8.09 3.99 -5.63
N GLU A 76 7.59 5.04 -4.98
CA GLU A 76 7.66 6.42 -5.50
C GLU A 76 9.10 6.87 -5.71
N MET A 77 10.00 6.56 -4.76
CA MET A 77 11.43 6.86 -4.91
C MET A 77 12.06 6.12 -6.09
N ASN A 78 11.77 4.84 -6.27
CA ASN A 78 12.25 4.09 -7.42
C ASN A 78 11.75 4.68 -8.74
N ASN A 79 10.48 5.06 -8.82
CA ASN A 79 9.93 5.73 -10.00
C ASN A 79 10.62 7.07 -10.27
N SER A 80 10.94 7.84 -9.24
CA SER A 80 11.67 9.10 -9.37
C SER A 80 13.07 8.90 -9.96
N PHE A 81 13.79 7.84 -9.56
CA PHE A 81 15.10 7.51 -10.12
C PHE A 81 15.02 7.09 -11.59
N VAL A 82 14.00 6.30 -11.94
CA VAL A 82 13.75 5.90 -13.33
C VAL A 82 13.42 7.12 -14.19
N ALA A 83 12.52 7.99 -13.73
CA ALA A 83 12.16 9.22 -14.42
C ALA A 83 13.39 10.12 -14.65
N ARG A 84 14.26 10.25 -13.63
CA ARG A 84 15.50 11.03 -13.74
C ARG A 84 16.44 10.47 -14.79
N ARG A 85 16.64 9.15 -14.84
CA ARG A 85 17.48 8.48 -15.86
C ARG A 85 16.92 8.64 -17.27
N CYS A 86 15.61 8.52 -17.43
CA CYS A 86 14.94 8.74 -18.72
C CYS A 86 15.12 10.20 -19.18
N LEU A 87 14.96 11.16 -18.26
CA LEU A 87 15.16 12.58 -18.55
C LEU A 87 16.60 12.86 -18.98
N GLU A 88 17.59 12.35 -18.24
CA GLU A 88 19.01 12.51 -18.59
C GLU A 88 19.31 11.91 -19.96
N THR A 89 18.78 10.71 -20.25
CA THR A 89 18.90 10.08 -21.56
C THR A 89 18.37 11.00 -22.65
N LEU A 90 17.14 11.51 -22.52
CA LEU A 90 16.53 12.42 -23.49
C LEU A 90 17.34 13.71 -23.67
N GLN A 91 17.85 14.28 -22.58
CA GLN A 91 18.70 15.48 -22.60
C GLN A 91 19.99 15.24 -23.41
N CYS A 92 20.60 14.07 -23.28
CA CYS A 92 21.75 13.67 -24.10
C CYS A 92 21.39 13.54 -25.58
N GLN A 93 20.22 12.98 -25.92
CA GLN A 93 19.79 12.85 -27.32
C GLN A 93 19.60 14.20 -28.01
N VAL A 94 19.10 15.20 -27.28
CA VAL A 94 18.93 16.57 -27.79
C VAL A 94 20.28 17.27 -27.94
N SER A 95 21.23 17.00 -27.03
CA SER A 95 22.50 17.72 -26.97
C SER A 95 23.58 17.15 -27.91
N ASP A 96 23.55 15.85 -28.19
CA ASP A 96 24.51 15.17 -29.09
C ASP A 96 23.79 14.14 -29.99
N PRO A 97 23.68 14.39 -31.31
CA PRO A 97 23.08 13.43 -32.25
C PRO A 97 23.81 12.08 -32.34
N ALA A 98 25.07 12.00 -31.91
CA ALA A 98 25.91 10.79 -31.94
C ALA A 98 25.86 9.96 -30.64
N TRP A 99 24.96 10.29 -29.70
CA TRP A 99 24.87 9.70 -28.36
C TRP A 99 24.82 8.16 -28.31
N ARG A 100 24.34 7.49 -29.37
CA ARG A 100 24.18 6.01 -29.42
C ARG A 100 25.50 5.23 -29.49
N VAL A 101 26.63 5.86 -29.80
CA VAL A 101 27.91 5.15 -30.05
C VAL A 101 28.70 4.89 -28.76
N ARG A 102 28.35 5.50 -27.62
CA ARG A 102 29.19 5.49 -26.39
C ARG A 102 28.74 4.55 -25.27
N TYR A 103 27.62 3.84 -25.42
CA TYR A 103 27.03 3.04 -24.34
C TYR A 103 26.86 1.54 -24.67
N TYR A 104 27.75 1.00 -25.52
CA TYR A 104 27.93 -0.45 -25.70
C TYR A 104 29.24 -0.91 -25.07
#